data_AF-A0A1V3IC23-F1
#
_entry.id   AF-A0A1V3IC23-F1
#
_cell.length_a   1.000
_cell.length_b   1.000
_cell.length_c   1.000
_cell.angle_alpha   90.00
_cell.angle_beta   90.00
_cell.angle_gamma   90.00
#
_symmetry.space_group_name_H-M   'P 1'
#
loop_
_entity.id
_entity.type
_entity.pdbx_description
1 polymer ?
#
loop_
_entity_poly.entity_id
_entity_poly.type
_entity_poly.pdbx_seq_one_letter_code
_entity_poly.pdbx_strand_id
1 'polypeptide(L)'
;MSDNPFKARWSMPGNTLCLGHWNISYLDLPITLPRERRDQDMGTENIYNFMDPEDELYREGLGEDEWIIANIDWLSDVFIEHNIPLEESTMRAFYQAVNKEDWRCGSCGGCI
;
A
#
# COMPACT_ATOMS: atom_id res chain seq x y z
N MET A 1 -6.22 -11.51 18.24
CA MET A 1 -5.71 -10.94 16.99
C MET A 1 -6.86 -10.20 16.38
N SER A 2 -6.87 -8.87 16.46
CA SER A 2 -7.91 -8.05 15.85
C SER A 2 -7.74 -8.17 14.34
N ASP A 3 -8.73 -8.69 13.63
CA ASP A 3 -8.69 -8.74 12.17
C ASP A 3 -8.62 -7.32 11.63
N ASN A 4 -7.65 -7.06 10.75
CA ASN A 4 -7.52 -5.78 10.08
C ASN A 4 -8.77 -5.59 9.18
N PRO A 5 -9.55 -4.51 9.34
CA PRO A 5 -10.76 -4.29 8.55
C PRO A 5 -10.48 -3.99 7.08
N PHE A 6 -9.22 -3.66 6.74
CA PHE A 6 -8.78 -3.45 5.37
C PHE A 6 -8.28 -4.75 4.74
N LYS A 7 -8.68 -4.95 3.49
CA LYS A 7 -8.09 -5.95 2.59
C LYS A 7 -7.55 -5.18 1.40
N ALA A 8 -6.24 -5.24 1.18
CA ALA A 8 -5.59 -4.64 0.03
C ALA A 8 -4.96 -5.75 -0.82
N ARG A 9 -5.00 -5.58 -2.14
CA ARG A 9 -4.37 -6.49 -3.08
C ARG A 9 -3.92 -5.73 -4.32
N TRP A 10 -2.72 -6.02 -4.79
CA TRP A 10 -2.25 -5.55 -6.09
C TRP A 10 -2.77 -6.46 -7.22
N SER A 11 -3.30 -5.87 -8.30
CA SER A 11 -4.01 -6.64 -9.33
C SER A 11 -3.11 -7.48 -10.25
N MET A 12 -1.83 -7.14 -10.39
CA MET A 12 -0.92 -7.76 -11.37
C MET A 12 0.39 -8.20 -10.72
N PRO A 13 0.70 -9.51 -10.67
CA PRO A 13 1.99 -10.00 -10.17
C PRO A 13 3.06 -10.12 -11.28
N GLY A 14 4.31 -10.34 -10.88
CA GLY A 14 5.41 -10.72 -11.78
C GLY A 14 5.81 -9.65 -12.79
N ASN A 15 6.06 -10.02 -14.05
CA ASN A 15 6.58 -9.09 -15.05
C ASN A 15 5.59 -7.99 -15.48
N THR A 16 4.32 -8.10 -15.07
CA THR A 16 3.28 -7.08 -15.35
C THR A 16 2.96 -6.22 -14.12
N LEU A 17 3.80 -6.27 -13.08
CA LEU A 17 3.65 -5.52 -11.82
C LEU A 17 3.32 -4.05 -12.06
N CYS A 18 4.04 -3.39 -12.97
CA CYS A 18 3.86 -1.97 -13.29
C CYS A 18 2.56 -1.61 -14.03
N LEU A 19 1.76 -2.61 -14.44
CA LEU A 19 0.47 -2.43 -15.13
C LEU A 19 -0.72 -2.71 -14.20
N GLY A 20 -0.45 -2.97 -12.92
CA GLY A 20 -1.48 -3.26 -11.94
C GLY A 20 -2.17 -2.01 -11.39
N HIS A 21 -3.11 -2.26 -10.49
CA HIS A 21 -3.77 -1.26 -9.68
C HIS A 21 -4.19 -1.86 -8.34
N TRP A 22 -4.39 -0.99 -7.35
CA TRP A 22 -4.86 -1.37 -6.03
C TRP A 22 -6.34 -1.72 -6.03
N ASN A 23 -6.65 -2.89 -5.46
CA ASN A 23 -7.98 -3.28 -5.04
C ASN A 23 -8.03 -3.28 -3.52
N ILE A 24 -8.68 -2.28 -2.92
CA ILE A 24 -8.78 -2.12 -1.47
C ILE A 24 -10.25 -2.12 -1.06
N SER A 25 -10.55 -2.81 0.03
CA SER A 25 -11.85 -2.76 0.68
C SER A 25 -11.71 -2.53 2.18
N TYR A 26 -12.66 -1.79 2.78
CA TYR A 26 -12.83 -1.64 4.22
C TYR A 26 -14.16 -2.25 4.63
N LEU A 27 -14.16 -3.19 5.58
CA LEU A 27 -15.35 -3.94 5.99
C LEU A 27 -16.10 -4.55 4.78
N ASP A 28 -15.33 -5.10 3.82
CA ASP A 28 -15.82 -5.67 2.56
C ASP A 28 -16.50 -4.68 1.58
N LEU A 29 -16.46 -3.38 1.87
CA LEU A 29 -16.89 -2.33 0.95
C LEU A 29 -15.69 -1.79 0.15
N PRO A 30 -15.77 -1.68 -1.19
CA PRO A 30 -14.66 -1.24 -2.01
C PRO A 30 -14.36 0.24 -1.80
N ILE A 31 -13.07 0.57 -1.66
CA ILE A 31 -12.57 1.95 -1.59
C ILE A 31 -12.13 2.37 -2.99
N THR A 32 -12.54 3.56 -3.40
CA THR A 32 -12.06 4.19 -4.63
C THR A 32 -10.90 5.11 -4.29
N LEU A 33 -9.69 4.73 -4.70
CA LEU A 33 -8.51 5.59 -4.59
C LEU A 33 -8.43 6.59 -5.74
N PRO A 34 -7.83 7.77 -5.52
CA PRO A 34 -7.43 8.67 -6.60
C PRO A 34 -6.54 7.93 -7.60
N ARG A 35 -6.72 8.21 -8.91
CA ARG A 35 -6.02 7.47 -9.98
C ARG A 35 -4.49 7.50 -9.81
N GLU A 36 -3.95 8.63 -9.38
CA GLU A 36 -2.52 8.82 -9.10
C GLU A 36 -1.98 7.92 -7.99
N ARG A 37 -2.83 7.44 -7.07
CA ARG A 37 -2.47 6.48 -6.02
C ARG A 37 -2.82 5.05 -6.41
N ARG A 38 -3.96 4.87 -7.07
CA ARG A 38 -4.48 3.55 -7.44
C ARG A 38 -3.50 2.77 -8.32
N ASP A 39 -2.80 3.44 -9.24
CA ASP A 39 -1.96 2.81 -10.26
C ASP A 39 -0.45 2.90 -9.91
N GLN A 40 -0.09 3.25 -8.67
CA GLN A 40 1.31 3.38 -8.20
C GLN A 40 1.56 2.50 -6.97
N ASP A 41 2.83 2.28 -6.63
CA ASP A 41 3.20 1.70 -5.34
C ASP A 41 2.76 2.62 -4.18
N MET A 42 2.60 2.04 -3.00
CA MET A 42 2.19 2.78 -1.82
C MET A 42 3.36 3.39 -1.06
N GLY A 43 4.62 3.11 -1.39
CA GLY A 43 5.76 3.72 -0.69
C GLY A 43 5.95 3.27 0.76
N THR A 44 5.42 2.11 1.15
CA THR A 44 5.56 1.58 2.52
C THR A 44 6.95 0.99 2.78
N GLU A 45 7.40 0.90 4.03
CA GLU A 45 8.73 0.33 4.32
C GLU A 45 8.73 -1.19 4.13
N ASN A 46 9.60 -1.68 3.24
CA ASN A 46 9.91 -3.11 3.12
C ASN A 46 11.26 -3.33 2.43
N ILE A 47 11.75 -4.57 2.44
CA ILE A 47 12.87 -5.02 1.61
C ILE A 47 12.30 -5.51 0.28
N TYR A 48 12.47 -4.73 -0.79
CA TYR A 48 11.87 -5.00 -2.10
C TYR A 48 12.78 -5.80 -3.03
N ASN A 49 13.53 -6.74 -2.46
CA ASN A 49 14.40 -7.65 -3.18
C ASN A 49 13.79 -9.05 -3.25
N PHE A 50 13.41 -9.46 -4.47
CA PHE A 50 12.81 -10.78 -4.69
C PHE A 50 13.83 -11.93 -4.59
N MET A 51 15.13 -11.64 -4.76
CA MET A 51 16.20 -12.63 -4.71
C MET A 51 16.67 -12.87 -3.29
N ASP A 52 16.81 -11.81 -2.51
CA ASP A 52 17.22 -11.86 -1.11
C ASP A 52 16.35 -10.91 -0.26
N PRO A 53 15.25 -11.42 0.33
CA PRO A 53 14.30 -10.60 1.09
C PRO A 53 14.86 -10.12 2.45
N GLU A 54 16.08 -10.50 2.83
CA GLU A 54 16.76 -10.02 4.04
C GLU A 54 17.86 -8.98 3.72
N ASP A 55 18.11 -8.68 2.45
CA ASP A 55 19.13 -7.71 2.03
C ASP A 55 18.66 -6.27 2.29
N GLU A 56 19.08 -5.73 3.44
CA GLU A 56 18.76 -4.37 3.88
C GLU A 56 19.21 -3.28 2.90
N LEU A 57 20.10 -3.56 1.95
CA LEU A 57 20.46 -2.63 0.88
C LEU A 57 19.24 -2.22 0.03
N TYR A 58 18.24 -3.10 -0.07
CA TYR A 58 17.00 -2.89 -0.82
C TYR A 58 15.83 -2.53 0.08
N ARG A 59 16.10 -2.11 1.33
CA ARG A 59 15.09 -1.51 2.20
C ARG A 59 14.73 -0.14 1.66
N GLU A 60 13.47 0.05 1.29
CA GLU A 60 12.95 1.30 0.74
C GLU A 60 11.57 1.63 1.33
N GLY A 61 11.13 2.88 1.18
CA GLY A 61 9.84 3.37 1.65
C GLY A 61 9.90 4.02 3.03
N LEU A 62 8.72 4.36 3.55
CA LEU A 62 8.56 5.02 4.84
C LEU A 62 7.95 4.08 5.87
N GLY A 63 8.47 4.12 7.10
CA GLY A 63 7.88 3.40 8.22
C GLY A 63 6.48 3.91 8.54
N GLU A 64 5.68 3.11 9.24
CA GLU A 64 4.25 3.35 9.46
C GLU A 64 3.92 4.80 9.91
N ASP A 65 4.65 5.34 10.89
CA ASP A 65 4.42 6.70 11.40
C ASP A 65 4.73 7.79 10.37
N GLU A 66 5.90 7.71 9.74
CA GLU A 66 6.35 8.68 8.73
C GLU A 66 5.47 8.63 7.49
N TRP A 67 5.05 7.42 7.11
CA TRP A 67 4.16 7.19 5.98
C TRP A 67 2.80 7.84 6.21
N ILE A 68 2.20 7.65 7.39
CA ILE A 68 0.91 8.26 7.72
C ILE A 68 1.00 9.78 7.65
N ILE A 69 2.05 10.38 8.23
CA ILE A 69 2.25 11.83 8.19
C ILE A 69 2.40 12.33 6.75
N ALA A 70 3.20 11.65 5.93
CA ALA A 70 3.43 12.04 4.53
C ALA A 70 2.19 11.90 3.64
N ASN A 71 1.23 11.04 4.02
CA ASN A 71 0.08 10.69 3.21
C ASN A 71 -1.27 11.15 3.79
N ILE A 72 -1.25 11.84 4.94
CA ILE A 72 -2.47 12.19 5.70
C ILE A 72 -3.47 13.01 4.88
N ASP A 73 -3.00 13.88 4.00
CA ASP A 73 -3.86 14.78 3.21
C ASP A 73 -4.82 13.97 2.32
N TRP A 74 -4.29 13.13 1.43
CA TRP A 74 -5.13 12.33 0.53
C TRP A 74 -5.81 11.15 1.25
N LEU A 75 -5.18 10.60 2.29
CA LEU A 75 -5.77 9.51 3.07
C LEU A 75 -7.04 9.99 3.79
N SER A 76 -7.00 11.23 4.30
CA SER A 76 -8.16 11.84 4.95
C SER A 76 -9.32 12.03 3.99
N ASP A 77 -9.05 12.52 2.76
CA ASP A 77 -10.07 12.69 1.72
C ASP A 77 -10.76 11.36 1.39
N VAL A 78 -9.97 10.30 1.17
CA VAL A 78 -10.49 8.95 0.91
C VAL A 78 -11.32 8.44 2.08
N PHE A 79 -10.85 8.63 3.31
CA PHE A 79 -11.57 8.13 4.49
C PHE A 79 -12.90 8.87 4.68
N ILE A 80 -12.94 10.18 4.45
CA ILE A 80 -14.17 10.98 4.50
C ILE A 80 -15.15 10.51 3.42
N GLU A 81 -14.69 10.34 2.19
CA GLU A 81 -15.53 9.91 1.05
C GLU A 81 -16.19 8.54 1.32
N HIS A 82 -15.46 7.62 1.93
CA HIS A 82 -15.90 6.24 2.19
C HIS A 82 -16.48 6.03 3.60
N ASN A 83 -16.72 7.11 4.37
CA ASN A 83 -17.23 7.07 5.75
C ASN A 83 -16.39 6.19 6.70
N ILE A 84 -15.07 6.23 6.52
CA ILE A 84 -14.09 5.52 7.34
C ILE A 84 -13.66 6.44 8.49
N PRO A 85 -13.54 5.94 9.74
CA PRO A 85 -13.06 6.75 10.86
C PRO A 85 -11.65 7.32 10.63
N LEU A 86 -11.49 8.63 10.82
CA LEU A 86 -10.19 9.32 10.82
C LEU A 86 -9.47 9.14 12.15
N GLU A 87 -9.24 7.88 12.51
CA GLU A 87 -8.51 7.50 13.72
C GLU A 87 -7.13 6.97 13.33
N GLU A 88 -6.13 7.22 14.19
CA GLU A 88 -4.77 6.70 14.01
C GLU A 88 -4.75 5.19 13.84
N SER A 89 -5.56 4.46 14.62
CA SER A 89 -5.76 3.01 14.52
C SER A 89 -6.16 2.56 13.11
N THR A 90 -7.01 3.34 12.45
CA THR A 90 -7.56 3.04 11.12
C THR A 90 -6.53 3.36 10.04
N MET A 91 -5.77 4.45 10.19
CA MET A 91 -4.66 4.78 9.29
C MET A 91 -3.54 3.73 9.36
N ARG A 92 -3.18 3.29 10.57
CA ARG A 92 -2.24 2.18 10.78
C ARG A 92 -2.74 0.88 10.17
N ALA A 93 -4.02 0.56 10.35
CA ALA A 93 -4.64 -0.60 9.72
C ALA A 93 -4.56 -0.54 8.19
N PHE A 94 -4.78 0.63 7.58
CA PHE A 94 -4.59 0.81 6.14
C PHE A 94 -3.15 0.54 5.71
N TYR A 95 -2.17 1.15 6.38
CA TYR A 95 -0.73 0.93 6.12
C TYR A 95 -0.39 -0.57 6.17
N GLN A 96 -0.78 -1.26 7.24
CA GLN A 96 -0.50 -2.69 7.42
C GLN A 96 -1.18 -3.58 6.37
N ALA A 97 -2.30 -3.14 5.81
CA ALA A 97 -2.96 -3.87 4.73
C ALA A 97 -2.21 -3.69 3.41
N VAL A 98 -1.86 -2.46 3.03
CA VAL A 98 -1.15 -2.20 1.77
C VAL A 98 0.29 -2.69 1.80
N ASN A 99 1.00 -2.56 2.92
CA ASN A 99 2.42 -2.93 3.04
C ASN A 99 2.71 -4.40 2.70
N LYS A 100 1.78 -5.30 2.98
CA LYS A 100 1.90 -6.74 2.68
C LYS A 100 1.95 -7.05 1.18
N GLU A 101 1.34 -6.20 0.38
CA GLU A 101 1.17 -6.38 -1.08
C GLU A 101 1.86 -5.25 -1.86
N ASP A 102 2.55 -4.35 -1.16
CA ASP A 102 3.24 -3.23 -1.77
C ASP A 102 4.43 -3.73 -2.58
N TRP A 103 4.89 -2.90 -3.52
CA TRP A 103 5.84 -3.31 -4.52
C TRP A 103 6.73 -2.14 -4.95
N ARG A 104 7.81 -2.41 -5.68
CA ARG A 104 8.63 -1.37 -6.31
C ARG A 104 8.83 -1.68 -7.78
N CYS A 105 8.97 -0.63 -8.60
CA CYS A 105 9.18 -0.80 -10.04
C CYS A 105 10.41 -1.68 -10.35
N GLY A 106 11.48 -1.57 -9.54
CA GLY A 106 12.64 -2.47 -9.63
C GLY A 106 12.33 -3.95 -9.39
N SER A 107 11.25 -4.27 -8.69
CA SER A 107 10.83 -5.65 -8.40
C SER A 107 10.16 -6.36 -9.59
N CYS A 108 9.89 -5.67 -10.71
CA CYS A 108 9.22 -6.29 -11.87
C CYS A 108 10.13 -7.18 -12.72
N GLY A 109 11.46 -7.16 -12.50
CA GLY A 109 12.45 -7.97 -13.23
C GLY A 109 12.55 -7.73 -14.76
N GLY A 110 11.64 -6.95 -15.34
CA GLY A 110 11.54 -6.67 -16.78
C GLY A 110 12.08 -5.29 -17.21
N CYS A 111 12.34 -4.40 -16.27
CA CYS A 111 13.01 -3.12 -16.52
C CYS A 111 14.49 -3.24 -16.11
N ILE A 112 15.25 -4.03 -16.87
CA ILE A 112 16.73 -3.98 -16.93
C ILE A 112 17.14 -3.06 -18.08
#